data_AF-A0A8D8AF02-F1
#
_entry.id   AF-A0A8D8AF02-F1
#
_cell.length_a   1.000
_cell.length_b   1.000
_cell.length_c   1.000
_cell.angle_alpha   90.00
_cell.angle_beta   90.00
_cell.angle_gamma   90.00
#
_symmetry.space_group_name_H-M   'P 1'
#
loop_
_entity.id
_entity.type
_entity.pdbx_description
1 polymer ?
#
loop_
_entity_poly.entity_id
_entity_poly.type
_entity_poly.pdbx_seq_one_letter_code
_entity_poly.pdbx_strand_id
1 'polypeptide(L)'
;MDCSDDCSPGPSSEHEKDQVKTIVRFLNVQSTAPFARLKCNTDLNLPPSNWLSNSADSYGLGQFLSHQGGGFSSFRMANMFPDIIGCGVDVVSDAENIKRLLKLPYSRKSVISMIVHRVENTLLIDEFDVAKYLLRQEETEWHWLRSFIYDNILNSLSESEKKLFIHPKSREALAAKYLTSKFLYYSLKAEDEQGGSDYGPLEDDDDDECRMFKPLPLAGPVLPEPDEEEHSPDPHQNKHVFNRNVVWTFEDIRMLIGTDMPIFGGANRPCISLRLRDESKPINVLTGIDYWLDNLMCNVPEVVMCYHLDGLVQRYELLKTEDLPKMENSKFSPKVIRNVAQNILAFLKANATKAGHTYWLFKAKNDEVVKLYDLTTLCNNACPSEAAVEEEPEEEDQHNQNPFTIPVAMLLYTVARNMKNSPEGISATKAGAIKTLL
;
A
#
# COMPACT_ATOMS: atom_id res chain seq x y z
N MET A 1 -25.25 35.96 -51.21
CA MET A 1 -24.72 34.62 -51.52
C MET A 1 -23.29 34.63 -51.00
N ASP A 2 -23.12 34.74 -49.69
CA ASP A 2 -23.09 33.62 -48.71
C ASP A 2 -22.07 32.56 -49.09
N CYS A 3 -20.90 32.59 -48.44
CA CYS A 3 -20.58 31.64 -47.36
C CYS A 3 -19.25 32.02 -46.73
N SER A 4 -19.27 32.11 -45.40
CA SER A 4 -18.15 32.39 -44.50
C SER A 4 -17.29 31.13 -44.31
N ASP A 5 -15.97 31.24 -44.50
CA ASP A 5 -15.01 30.23 -44.03
C ASP A 5 -14.56 30.61 -42.61
N ASP A 6 -15.21 29.99 -41.62
CA ASP A 6 -14.85 30.09 -40.21
C ASP A 6 -14.18 28.77 -39.79
N CYS A 7 -12.85 28.70 -39.97
CA CYS A 7 -12.07 27.54 -39.60
C CYS A 7 -11.64 27.66 -38.12
N SER A 8 -12.49 27.19 -37.22
CA SER A 8 -12.14 27.02 -35.80
C SER A 8 -11.28 25.76 -35.62
N PRO A 9 -10.10 25.83 -34.96
CA PRO A 9 -9.37 24.62 -34.56
C PRO A 9 -10.08 23.97 -33.36
N GLY A 10 -10.47 22.70 -33.51
CA GLY A 10 -11.09 21.91 -32.46
C GLY A 10 -10.18 21.73 -31.23
N PRO A 11 -10.74 21.54 -30.03
CA PRO A 11 -9.96 21.44 -28.81
C PRO A 11 -9.14 20.14 -28.78
N SER A 12 -7.85 20.32 -28.53
CA SER A 12 -6.82 19.33 -28.23
C SER A 12 -7.29 18.18 -27.33
N SER A 13 -7.34 16.96 -27.89
CA SER A 13 -7.51 15.71 -27.14
C SER A 13 -6.19 15.09 -26.67
N GLU A 14 -5.08 15.84 -26.72
CA GLU A 14 -3.74 15.33 -26.38
C GLU A 14 -3.36 15.53 -24.90
N HIS A 15 -4.05 16.39 -24.14
CA HIS A 15 -3.72 16.68 -22.74
C HIS A 15 -4.22 15.65 -21.70
N GLU A 16 -5.02 14.65 -22.08
CA GLU A 16 -5.64 13.72 -21.12
C GLU A 16 -4.81 12.44 -20.88
N LYS A 17 -3.86 12.11 -21.78
CA LYS A 17 -3.07 10.88 -21.70
C LYS A 17 -1.89 10.93 -20.72
N ASP A 18 -1.43 12.11 -20.33
CA ASP A 18 -0.25 12.25 -19.45
C ASP A 18 -0.58 12.30 -17.95
N GLN A 19 -1.86 12.18 -17.56
CA GLN A 19 -2.29 12.39 -16.17
C GLN A 19 -2.13 11.17 -15.26
N VAL A 20 -1.99 9.96 -15.81
CA VAL A 20 -1.79 8.75 -15.00
C VAL A 20 -0.79 7.81 -15.67
N LYS A 21 0.27 7.43 -14.94
CA LYS A 21 1.32 6.55 -15.45
C LYS A 21 1.75 5.55 -14.38
N THR A 22 1.83 4.28 -14.73
CA THR A 22 2.35 3.23 -13.86
C THR A 22 3.64 2.67 -14.44
N ILE A 23 4.69 2.59 -13.63
CA ILE A 23 5.96 1.95 -13.97
C ILE A 23 6.24 0.84 -12.96
N VAL A 24 6.34 -0.40 -13.40
CA VAL A 24 6.67 -1.53 -12.53
C VAL A 24 8.16 -1.47 -12.19
N ARG A 25 8.50 -1.42 -10.89
CA ARG A 25 9.89 -1.46 -10.40
C ARG A 25 10.29 -2.85 -9.94
N PHE A 26 9.33 -3.59 -9.40
CA PHE A 26 9.54 -4.96 -8.91
C PHE A 26 8.31 -5.81 -9.12
N LEU A 27 8.58 -7.09 -9.44
CA LEU A 27 7.61 -8.13 -9.70
C LEU A 27 8.10 -9.39 -8.99
N ASN A 28 7.32 -9.86 -8.01
CA ASN A 28 7.61 -11.10 -7.28
C ASN A 28 6.98 -12.34 -7.92
N VAL A 29 6.07 -12.14 -8.89
CA VAL A 29 5.32 -13.22 -9.55
C VAL A 29 5.98 -13.59 -10.87
N GLN A 30 5.99 -14.89 -11.18
CA GLN A 30 6.68 -15.42 -12.36
C GLN A 30 5.92 -15.12 -13.67
N SER A 31 4.58 -15.07 -13.63
CA SER A 31 3.74 -14.81 -14.80
C SER A 31 2.33 -14.34 -14.40
N THR A 32 1.53 -13.88 -15.37
CA THR A 32 0.10 -13.59 -15.19
C THR A 32 -0.69 -14.88 -14.99
N ALA A 33 -1.65 -14.88 -14.07
CA ALA A 33 -2.48 -16.05 -13.79
C ALA A 33 -3.34 -16.43 -15.00
N PRO A 34 -3.36 -17.70 -15.44
CA PRO A 34 -4.23 -18.10 -16.54
C PRO A 34 -5.70 -17.97 -16.13
N PHE A 35 -6.51 -17.33 -16.97
CA PHE A 35 -7.93 -17.14 -16.70
C PHE A 35 -8.81 -18.25 -17.29
N ALA A 36 -9.62 -18.88 -16.43
CA ALA A 36 -10.72 -19.76 -16.81
C ALA A 36 -12.06 -19.22 -16.27
N ARG A 37 -13.06 -19.12 -17.16
CA ARG A 37 -14.41 -18.68 -16.79
C ARG A 37 -15.21 -19.84 -16.20
N LEU A 38 -15.84 -19.62 -15.05
CA LEU A 38 -16.71 -20.62 -14.42
C LEU A 38 -18.04 -20.75 -15.16
N LYS A 39 -18.59 -21.97 -15.14
CA LYS A 39 -19.93 -22.24 -15.64
C LYS A 39 -20.96 -21.61 -14.69
N CYS A 40 -22.11 -21.23 -15.25
CA CYS A 40 -23.26 -20.85 -14.43
C CYS A 40 -23.66 -22.01 -13.52
N ASN A 41 -24.13 -21.71 -12.31
CA ASN A 41 -24.46 -22.62 -11.23
C ASN A 41 -23.29 -23.41 -10.62
N THR A 42 -22.03 -23.00 -10.84
CA THR A 42 -20.91 -23.51 -10.05
C THR A 42 -21.06 -23.06 -8.59
N ASP A 43 -20.96 -24.00 -7.66
CA ASP A 43 -21.05 -23.74 -6.22
C ASP A 43 -19.69 -23.39 -5.63
N LEU A 44 -19.51 -22.10 -5.30
CA LEU A 44 -18.29 -21.57 -4.68
C LEU A 44 -18.19 -21.88 -3.18
N ASN A 45 -19.24 -22.44 -2.56
CA ASN A 45 -19.16 -22.88 -1.17
C ASN A 45 -18.29 -24.12 -1.03
N LEU A 46 -18.21 -24.94 -2.07
CA LEU A 46 -17.30 -26.08 -2.16
C LEU A 46 -15.92 -25.59 -2.60
N PRO A 47 -14.83 -26.06 -1.99
CA PRO A 47 -13.50 -25.70 -2.45
C PRO A 47 -13.13 -26.48 -3.72
N PRO A 48 -12.38 -25.87 -4.66
CA PRO A 48 -11.79 -26.61 -5.76
C PRO A 48 -10.65 -27.53 -5.27
N SER A 49 -10.25 -28.50 -6.08
CA SER A 49 -9.19 -29.47 -5.73
C SER A 49 -7.82 -28.83 -5.52
N ASN A 50 -7.55 -27.69 -6.17
CA ASN A 50 -6.33 -26.90 -6.05
C ASN A 50 -6.40 -25.82 -4.95
N TRP A 51 -7.47 -25.77 -4.14
CA TRP A 51 -7.63 -24.71 -3.14
C TRP A 51 -6.50 -24.73 -2.12
N LEU A 52 -5.85 -23.58 -1.92
CA LEU A 52 -4.68 -23.42 -1.03
C LEU A 52 -3.45 -24.23 -1.47
N SER A 53 -3.37 -24.62 -2.74
CA SER A 53 -2.16 -25.20 -3.32
C SER A 53 -1.09 -24.12 -3.53
N ASN A 54 0.16 -24.45 -3.17
CA ASN A 54 1.32 -23.59 -3.38
C ASN A 54 1.56 -23.22 -4.87
N SER A 55 1.01 -24.00 -5.80
CA SER A 55 1.07 -23.68 -7.24
C SER A 55 0.48 -22.29 -7.56
N ALA A 56 -0.52 -21.86 -6.80
CA ALA A 56 -1.15 -20.56 -6.95
C ALA A 56 -0.31 -19.39 -6.44
N ASP A 57 0.72 -19.65 -5.63
CA ASP A 57 1.61 -18.62 -5.07
C ASP A 57 2.56 -18.05 -6.13
N SER A 58 2.92 -18.84 -7.15
CA SER A 58 3.66 -18.36 -8.32
C SER A 58 2.96 -17.20 -9.04
N TYR A 59 1.63 -17.13 -8.93
CA TYR A 59 0.76 -16.08 -9.45
C TYR A 59 0.42 -14.99 -8.43
N GLY A 60 0.94 -15.08 -7.20
CA GLY A 60 0.74 -14.12 -6.12
C GLY A 60 -0.61 -14.24 -5.41
N LEU A 61 -1.38 -15.31 -5.62
CA LEU A 61 -2.70 -15.47 -5.01
C LEU A 61 -2.62 -15.69 -3.49
N GLY A 62 -1.63 -16.45 -3.00
CA GLY A 62 -1.39 -16.60 -1.56
C GLY A 62 -1.14 -15.27 -0.88
N GLN A 63 -0.27 -14.43 -1.46
CA GLN A 63 0.06 -13.12 -0.90
C GLN A 63 -1.16 -12.19 -0.85
N PHE A 64 -1.95 -12.14 -1.92
CA PHE A 64 -3.19 -11.37 -1.95
C PHE A 64 -4.19 -11.81 -0.87
N LEU A 65 -4.29 -13.11 -0.62
CA LEU A 65 -5.22 -13.68 0.35
C LEU A 65 -4.70 -13.61 1.78
N SER A 66 -3.38 -13.69 1.98
CA SER A 66 -2.73 -13.58 3.27
C SER A 66 -2.59 -12.13 3.70
N HIS A 67 -2.58 -11.17 2.75
CA HIS A 67 -2.50 -9.74 3.01
C HIS A 67 -3.58 -9.33 4.03
N GLN A 68 -3.11 -9.06 5.23
CA GLN A 68 -3.90 -8.49 6.31
C GLN A 68 -3.29 -7.11 6.52
N GLY A 69 -3.76 -6.13 5.74
CA GLY A 69 -3.33 -4.73 5.87
C GLY A 69 -3.14 -4.38 7.35
N GLY A 70 -1.89 -4.08 7.70
CA GLY A 70 -1.41 -4.10 9.07
C GLY A 70 0.07 -4.48 9.13
N GLY A 71 0.94 -3.50 8.87
CA GLY A 71 2.39 -3.62 8.99
C GLY A 71 3.10 -2.37 8.50
N PHE A 72 4.37 -2.20 8.87
CA PHE A 72 5.22 -1.07 8.50
C PHE A 72 5.96 -1.34 7.18
N SER A 73 5.18 -1.58 6.13
CA SER A 73 5.68 -1.99 4.81
C SER A 73 6.47 -0.90 4.09
N SER A 74 6.22 0.37 4.43
CA SER A 74 6.82 1.51 3.74
C SER A 74 8.33 1.61 3.96
N PHE A 75 8.85 1.28 5.15
CA PHE A 75 10.29 1.24 5.45
C PHE A 75 11.01 0.22 4.57
N ARG A 76 10.45 -0.99 4.47
CA ARG A 76 11.02 -2.05 3.64
C ARG A 76 11.04 -1.65 2.16
N MET A 77 9.94 -1.09 1.66
CA MET A 77 9.90 -0.59 0.28
C MET A 77 10.92 0.53 0.05
N ALA A 78 11.09 1.44 1.02
CA ALA A 78 12.06 2.51 0.93
C ALA A 78 13.51 2.00 0.92
N ASN A 79 13.82 0.98 1.72
CA ASN A 79 15.13 0.31 1.73
C ASN A 79 15.41 -0.48 0.45
N MET A 80 14.37 -1.00 -0.23
CA MET A 80 14.52 -1.70 -1.50
C MET A 80 14.85 -0.76 -2.67
N PHE A 81 14.38 0.49 -2.63
CA PHE A 81 14.59 1.49 -3.70
C PHE A 81 15.13 2.82 -3.17
N PRO A 82 16.32 2.83 -2.54
CA PRO A 82 16.87 4.03 -1.92
C PRO A 82 17.23 5.12 -2.95
N ASP A 83 17.35 4.78 -4.23
CA ASP A 83 17.65 5.69 -5.35
C ASP A 83 16.55 6.72 -5.61
N ILE A 84 15.29 6.37 -5.30
CA ILE A 84 14.12 7.24 -5.52
C ILE A 84 13.61 7.90 -4.24
N ILE A 85 14.11 7.54 -3.06
CA ILE A 85 13.71 8.15 -1.79
C ILE A 85 14.34 9.54 -1.64
N GLY A 86 13.56 10.51 -1.13
CA GLY A 86 13.99 11.88 -0.87
C GLY A 86 13.84 12.83 -2.06
N CYS A 87 14.11 12.39 -3.30
CA CYS A 87 14.01 13.23 -4.50
C CYS A 87 13.17 12.64 -5.64
N GLY A 88 12.95 11.32 -5.65
CA GLY A 88 12.32 10.60 -6.76
C GLY A 88 10.82 10.35 -6.60
N VAL A 89 10.30 10.27 -5.37
CA VAL A 89 8.87 10.05 -5.09
C VAL A 89 8.38 10.93 -3.93
N ASP A 90 7.11 11.31 -3.99
CA ASP A 90 6.44 12.09 -2.96
C ASP A 90 5.91 11.22 -1.82
N VAL A 91 5.45 10.00 -2.12
CA VAL A 91 4.82 9.09 -1.15
C VAL A 91 5.30 7.65 -1.36
N VAL A 92 5.47 6.90 -0.28
CA VAL A 92 5.69 5.44 -0.28
C VAL A 92 4.66 4.80 0.64
N SER A 93 3.84 3.89 0.13
CA SER A 93 2.78 3.25 0.92
C SER A 93 2.21 2.00 0.24
N ASP A 94 1.52 1.16 1.02
CA ASP A 94 0.61 0.13 0.50
C ASP A 94 -0.56 0.77 -0.27
N ALA A 95 -0.94 0.17 -1.39
CA ALA A 95 -2.12 0.53 -2.18
C ALA A 95 -3.39 0.66 -1.32
N GLU A 96 -3.60 -0.21 -0.34
CA GLU A 96 -4.77 -0.15 0.54
C GLU A 96 -4.84 1.14 1.35
N ASN A 97 -3.70 1.64 1.83
CA ASN A 97 -3.62 2.89 2.59
C ASN A 97 -3.98 4.09 1.71
N ILE A 98 -3.42 4.14 0.49
CA ILE A 98 -3.76 5.19 -0.48
C ILE A 98 -5.24 5.15 -0.84
N LYS A 99 -5.80 3.95 -1.09
CA LYS A 99 -7.24 3.80 -1.38
C LYS A 99 -8.10 4.29 -0.21
N ARG A 100 -7.74 4.00 1.03
CA ARG A 100 -8.49 4.46 2.21
C ARG A 100 -8.46 5.99 2.36
N LEU A 101 -7.32 6.63 2.09
CA LEU A 101 -7.21 8.10 2.07
C LEU A 101 -8.10 8.70 0.97
N LEU A 102 -8.07 8.16 -0.25
CA LEU A 102 -8.86 8.68 -1.37
C LEU A 102 -10.37 8.44 -1.21
N LYS A 103 -10.77 7.38 -0.50
CA LYS A 103 -12.17 7.07 -0.17
C LYS A 103 -12.74 7.89 0.99
N LEU A 104 -11.89 8.64 1.72
CA LEU A 104 -12.28 9.39 2.92
C LEU A 104 -13.49 10.31 2.74
N PRO A 105 -13.61 11.11 1.66
CA PRO A 105 -14.75 12.01 1.48
C PRO A 105 -16.07 11.29 1.21
N TYR A 106 -16.01 10.01 0.82
CA TYR A 106 -17.17 9.21 0.42
C TYR A 106 -17.73 8.36 1.56
N SER A 107 -17.06 8.30 2.71
CA SER A 107 -17.50 7.50 3.85
C SER A 107 -17.33 8.25 5.17
N ARG A 108 -18.43 8.72 5.76
CA ARG A 108 -18.40 9.27 7.13
C ARG A 108 -18.03 8.20 8.17
N LYS A 109 -18.31 6.93 7.87
CA LYS A 109 -18.06 5.79 8.75
C LYS A 109 -16.61 5.29 8.68
N SER A 110 -15.78 5.77 7.75
CA SER A 110 -14.39 5.34 7.68
C SER A 110 -13.60 5.89 8.87
N VAL A 111 -12.90 4.98 9.53
CA VAL A 111 -11.87 5.29 10.52
C VAL A 111 -10.54 5.32 9.77
N ILE A 112 -9.69 6.28 10.09
CA ILE A 112 -8.31 6.34 9.59
C ILE A 112 -7.39 6.33 10.80
N SER A 113 -6.39 5.46 10.75
CA SER A 113 -5.28 5.43 11.69
C SER A 113 -4.04 5.01 10.92
N MET A 114 -3.19 5.98 10.61
CA MET A 114 -1.99 5.76 9.79
C MET A 114 -0.80 6.51 10.39
N ILE A 115 0.36 5.86 10.44
CA ILE A 115 1.62 6.54 10.75
C ILE A 115 2.17 7.14 9.48
N VAL A 116 2.67 8.38 9.59
CA VAL A 116 3.29 9.13 8.51
C VAL A 116 4.71 9.52 8.95
N HIS A 117 5.73 8.99 8.30
CA HIS A 117 7.12 9.38 8.53
C HIS A 117 7.57 10.38 7.47
N ARG A 118 8.22 11.47 7.91
CA ARG A 118 8.76 12.49 7.01
C ARG A 118 10.24 12.19 6.72
N VAL A 119 10.54 11.73 5.51
CA VAL A 119 11.91 11.46 5.05
C VAL A 119 12.24 12.46 3.94
N GLU A 120 12.93 13.55 4.28
CA GLU A 120 13.19 14.67 3.38
C GLU A 120 11.91 15.17 2.70
N ASN A 121 11.79 15.07 1.37
CA ASN A 121 10.58 15.43 0.64
C ASN A 121 9.58 14.27 0.44
N THR A 122 9.93 13.07 0.83
CA THR A 122 9.08 11.87 0.72
C THR A 122 8.32 11.63 2.02
N LEU A 123 7.08 11.15 1.90
CA LEU A 123 6.25 10.71 3.01
C LEU A 123 6.10 9.18 2.97
N LEU A 124 6.47 8.51 4.05
CA LEU A 124 6.17 7.09 4.23
C LEU A 124 4.85 6.97 4.98
N ILE A 125 3.90 6.20 4.48
CA ILE A 125 2.57 6.05 5.10
C ILE A 125 2.28 4.57 5.34
N ASP A 126 2.01 4.21 6.58
CA ASP A 126 1.64 2.84 6.98
C ASP A 126 0.38 2.81 7.85
N GLU A 127 -0.31 1.67 7.85
CA GLU A 127 -1.49 1.45 8.69
C GLU A 127 -1.09 1.24 10.15
N PHE A 128 -1.78 1.93 11.07
CA PHE A 128 -1.62 1.75 12.50
C PHE A 128 -2.88 1.15 13.12
N ASP A 129 -2.88 -0.17 13.31
CA ASP A 129 -3.94 -0.86 14.02
C ASP A 129 -3.80 -0.66 15.54
N VAL A 130 -4.41 0.42 16.02
CA VAL A 130 -4.49 0.79 17.44
C VAL A 130 -5.03 -0.36 18.28
N ALA A 131 -6.01 -1.10 17.78
CA ALA A 131 -6.66 -2.14 18.55
C ALA A 131 -5.78 -3.37 18.72
N LYS A 132 -5.12 -3.80 17.63
CA LYS A 132 -4.10 -4.85 17.70
C LYS A 132 -2.98 -4.44 18.64
N TYR A 133 -2.53 -3.19 18.58
CA TYR A 133 -1.51 -2.64 19.46
C TYR A 133 -1.92 -2.66 20.95
N LEU A 134 -3.15 -2.21 21.28
CA LEU A 134 -3.64 -2.19 22.66
C LEU A 134 -3.93 -3.59 23.23
N LEU A 135 -4.27 -4.56 22.37
CA LEU A 135 -4.54 -5.95 22.78
C LEU A 135 -3.28 -6.78 23.01
N ARG A 136 -2.11 -6.35 22.49
CA ARG A 136 -0.84 -7.00 22.82
C ARG A 136 -0.60 -6.91 24.33
N GLN A 137 -0.46 -8.08 24.96
CA GLN A 137 -0.21 -8.26 26.39
C GLN A 137 1.30 -8.29 26.73
N GLU A 138 2.16 -8.40 25.72
CA GLU A 138 3.61 -8.27 25.90
C GLU A 138 3.95 -6.85 26.36
N GLU A 139 4.94 -6.75 27.25
CA GLU A 139 5.63 -5.50 27.61
C GLU A 139 6.11 -4.84 26.32
N THR A 140 5.24 -4.04 25.73
CA THR A 140 5.56 -3.28 24.54
C THR A 140 6.25 -2.04 25.04
N GLU A 141 7.47 -1.79 24.56
CA GLU A 141 8.39 -0.67 24.86
C GLU A 141 7.76 0.74 24.71
N TRP A 142 6.47 0.85 24.44
CA TRP A 142 5.79 2.06 23.97
C TRP A 142 4.71 2.48 24.99
N HIS A 143 4.98 2.34 26.29
CA HIS A 143 3.99 2.61 27.35
C HIS A 143 3.43 4.03 27.27
N TRP A 144 4.25 5.03 26.96
CA TRP A 144 3.82 6.41 26.79
C TRP A 144 2.75 6.54 25.68
N LEU A 145 2.92 5.84 24.54
CA LEU A 145 2.00 5.89 23.41
C LEU A 145 0.67 5.25 23.78
N ARG A 146 0.72 4.13 24.51
CA ARG A 146 -0.45 3.48 25.07
C ARG A 146 -1.22 4.44 25.98
N SER A 147 -0.55 5.06 26.95
CA SER A 147 -1.14 6.05 27.86
C SER A 147 -1.74 7.23 27.09
N PHE A 148 -1.00 7.78 26.13
CA PHE A 148 -1.48 8.86 25.27
C PHE A 148 -2.78 8.50 24.53
N ILE A 149 -2.85 7.30 23.93
CA ILE A 149 -4.05 6.80 23.24
C ILE A 149 -5.23 6.64 24.20
N TYR A 150 -4.98 6.10 25.41
CA TYR A 150 -6.04 5.99 26.42
C TYR A 150 -6.58 7.35 26.82
N ASP A 151 -5.70 8.29 27.14
CA ASP A 151 -6.05 9.59 27.71
C ASP A 151 -6.71 10.51 26.69
N ASN A 152 -6.19 10.56 25.47
CA ASN A 152 -6.63 11.53 24.47
C ASN A 152 -7.69 11.00 23.51
N ILE A 153 -7.80 9.67 23.34
CA ILE A 153 -8.69 9.08 22.34
C ILE A 153 -9.73 8.22 23.02
N LEU A 154 -9.36 7.18 23.77
CA LEU A 154 -10.35 6.27 24.35
C LEU A 154 -11.24 6.96 25.39
N ASN A 155 -10.71 7.84 26.23
CA ASN A 155 -11.51 8.61 27.18
C ASN A 155 -12.49 9.58 26.50
N SER A 156 -12.19 10.03 25.27
CA SER A 156 -13.08 10.90 24.49
C SER A 156 -14.20 10.14 23.76
N LEU A 157 -14.12 8.80 23.69
CA LEU A 157 -15.03 7.96 22.92
C LEU A 157 -16.09 7.28 23.79
N SER A 158 -17.27 7.05 23.22
CA SER A 158 -18.35 6.29 23.88
C SER A 158 -18.02 4.79 23.99
N GLU A 159 -18.64 4.08 24.94
CA GLU A 159 -18.44 2.63 25.16
C GLU A 159 -18.75 1.77 23.92
N SER A 160 -19.68 2.19 23.07
CA SER A 160 -20.00 1.52 21.81
C SER A 160 -18.93 1.78 20.73
N GLU A 161 -18.28 2.93 20.75
CA GLU A 161 -17.17 3.25 19.85
C GLU A 161 -15.91 2.48 20.25
N LYS A 162 -15.59 2.41 21.56
CA LYS A 162 -14.48 1.62 22.10
C LYS A 162 -14.54 0.14 21.67
N LYS A 163 -15.73 -0.48 21.71
CA LYS A 163 -15.92 -1.88 21.27
C LYS A 163 -15.67 -2.08 19.77
N LEU A 164 -15.88 -1.06 18.94
CA LEU A 164 -15.64 -1.12 17.50
C LEU A 164 -14.16 -0.97 17.14
N PHE A 165 -13.35 -0.32 17.99
CA PHE A 165 -11.91 -0.37 17.84
C PHE A 165 -11.42 -1.82 18.01
N ILE A 166 -11.92 -2.54 19.01
CA ILE A 166 -11.35 -3.83 19.46
C ILE A 166 -11.76 -5.04 18.61
N HIS A 167 -12.92 -5.01 17.93
CA HIS A 167 -13.42 -6.15 17.14
C HIS A 167 -13.63 -5.81 15.65
N PRO A 168 -12.58 -5.88 14.82
CA PRO A 168 -12.64 -5.34 13.46
C PRO A 168 -13.25 -6.28 12.40
N LYS A 169 -13.45 -7.59 12.66
CA LYS A 169 -13.84 -8.55 11.61
C LYS A 169 -15.14 -9.30 11.93
N SER A 170 -16.21 -8.92 11.24
CA SER A 170 -17.47 -9.66 11.22
C SER A 170 -17.26 -11.04 10.59
N ARG A 171 -17.97 -12.06 11.09
CA ARG A 171 -18.02 -13.42 10.49
C ARG A 171 -18.37 -13.36 8.99
N GLU A 172 -19.18 -12.38 8.59
CA GLU A 172 -19.57 -12.15 7.19
C GLU A 172 -18.38 -11.73 6.32
N ALA A 173 -17.50 -10.86 6.83
CA ALA A 173 -16.32 -10.41 6.08
C ALA A 173 -15.33 -11.56 5.83
N LEU A 174 -15.18 -12.43 6.83
CA LEU A 174 -14.35 -13.62 6.73
C LEU A 174 -14.96 -14.67 5.80
N ALA A 175 -16.28 -14.87 5.84
CA ALA A 175 -16.98 -15.72 4.87
C ALA A 175 -16.82 -15.20 3.42
N ALA A 176 -16.98 -13.90 3.20
CA ALA A 176 -16.76 -13.27 1.90
C ALA A 176 -15.30 -13.40 1.41
N LYS A 177 -14.32 -13.29 2.33
CA LYS A 177 -12.90 -13.51 2.02
C LYS A 177 -12.64 -14.94 1.55
N TYR A 178 -13.18 -15.95 2.24
CA TYR A 178 -13.04 -17.35 1.81
C TYR A 178 -13.76 -17.64 0.49
N LEU A 179 -14.94 -17.05 0.28
CA LEU A 179 -15.66 -17.22 -0.98
C LEU A 179 -14.86 -16.64 -2.16
N THR A 180 -14.28 -15.45 -1.95
CA THR A 180 -13.39 -14.81 -2.93
C THR A 180 -12.15 -15.66 -3.18
N SER A 181 -11.52 -16.21 -2.13
CA SER A 181 -10.41 -17.14 -2.27
C SER A 181 -10.79 -18.32 -3.18
N LYS A 182 -11.85 -19.07 -2.85
CA LYS A 182 -12.29 -20.22 -3.65
C LYS A 182 -12.56 -19.82 -5.11
N PHE A 183 -13.23 -18.70 -5.33
CA PHE A 183 -13.47 -18.16 -6.66
C PHE A 183 -12.20 -17.91 -7.48
N LEU A 184 -11.16 -17.32 -6.87
CA LEU A 184 -9.90 -17.06 -7.57
C LEU A 184 -9.19 -18.37 -7.94
N TYR A 185 -9.19 -19.36 -7.04
CA TYR A 185 -8.62 -20.68 -7.31
C TYR A 185 -9.39 -21.45 -8.39
N TYR A 186 -10.72 -21.36 -8.39
CA TYR A 186 -11.58 -21.88 -9.44
C TYR A 186 -11.31 -21.24 -10.80
N SER A 187 -10.92 -19.95 -10.80
CA SER A 187 -10.65 -19.19 -12.02
C SER A 187 -9.27 -19.48 -12.61
N LEU A 188 -8.42 -20.27 -11.93
CA LEU A 188 -7.18 -20.77 -12.51
C LEU A 188 -7.51 -21.87 -13.52
N LYS A 189 -6.96 -21.78 -14.73
CA LYS A 189 -7.07 -22.86 -15.71
C LYS A 189 -6.31 -24.08 -15.16
N ALA A 190 -6.97 -25.24 -15.08
CA ALA A 190 -6.26 -26.50 -14.89
C ALA A 190 -5.35 -26.70 -16.10
N GLU A 191 -4.07 -26.99 -15.87
CA GLU A 191 -3.19 -27.48 -16.93
C GLU A 191 -3.79 -28.80 -17.42
N ASP A 192 -4.41 -28.78 -18.60
CA ASP A 192 -4.78 -30.02 -19.27
C ASP A 192 -3.48 -30.82 -19.47
N GLU A 193 -3.43 -32.07 -18.99
CA GLU A 193 -2.28 -33.00 -19.00
C GLU A 193 -1.79 -33.41 -20.42
N GLN A 194 -1.92 -32.55 -21.43
CA GLN A 194 -1.50 -32.82 -22.80
C GLN A 194 -0.68 -31.65 -23.35
N GLY A 195 0.46 -31.45 -22.73
CA GLY A 195 1.53 -30.58 -23.20
C GLY A 195 2.82 -31.00 -22.53
N GLY A 196 3.36 -32.17 -22.92
CA GLY A 196 4.65 -32.63 -22.43
C GLY A 196 5.73 -31.61 -22.77
N SER A 197 6.12 -30.79 -21.80
CA SER A 197 7.45 -30.20 -21.78
C SER A 197 8.31 -31.07 -20.88
N ASP A 198 9.19 -31.83 -21.53
CA ASP A 198 10.34 -32.50 -20.93
C ASP A 198 11.17 -31.49 -20.13
N TYR A 199 11.02 -31.50 -18.82
CA TYR A 199 11.97 -30.91 -17.88
C TYR A 199 12.17 -31.94 -16.78
N GLY A 200 13.39 -32.50 -16.73
CA GLY A 200 13.80 -33.43 -15.68
C GLY A 200 13.79 -32.77 -14.29
N PRO A 201 13.93 -33.57 -13.22
CA PRO A 201 14.04 -33.05 -11.86
C PRO A 201 15.23 -32.08 -11.81
N LEU A 202 14.96 -30.80 -11.61
CA LEU A 202 16.00 -29.86 -11.20
C LEU A 202 16.24 -30.14 -9.72
N GLU A 203 17.50 -30.43 -9.42
CA GLU A 203 18.04 -30.60 -8.07
C GLU A 203 17.74 -29.35 -7.24
N ASP A 204 17.58 -29.54 -5.93
CA ASP A 204 17.45 -28.46 -4.95
C ASP A 204 18.71 -27.57 -5.02
N ASP A 205 18.69 -26.54 -5.87
CA ASP A 205 19.61 -25.42 -5.80
C ASP A 205 18.99 -24.36 -4.88
N ASP A 206 19.57 -24.28 -3.67
CA ASP A 206 19.43 -23.22 -2.66
C ASP A 206 19.92 -21.86 -3.21
N ASP A 207 19.36 -21.35 -4.30
CA ASP A 207 19.66 -20.01 -4.81
C ASP A 207 18.49 -19.04 -4.53
N ASP A 208 18.53 -18.52 -3.30
CA ASP A 208 17.93 -17.27 -2.86
C ASP A 208 18.52 -16.06 -3.63
N GLU A 209 18.32 -15.99 -4.94
CA GLU A 209 18.58 -14.76 -5.71
C GLU A 209 17.38 -13.81 -5.63
N CYS A 210 17.05 -13.37 -4.41
CA CYS A 210 16.79 -11.94 -4.24
C CYS A 210 17.97 -11.23 -4.92
N ARG A 211 17.74 -10.39 -5.95
CA ARG A 211 18.80 -9.61 -6.60
C ARG A 211 19.65 -8.93 -5.53
N MET A 212 20.76 -9.57 -5.20
CA MET A 212 21.70 -9.08 -4.20
C MET A 212 22.17 -7.75 -4.76
N PHE A 213 21.89 -6.68 -4.02
CA PHE A 213 22.39 -5.36 -4.35
C PHE A 213 23.90 -5.49 -4.52
N LYS A 214 24.42 -5.38 -5.75
CA LYS A 214 25.88 -5.34 -5.95
C LYS A 214 26.34 -3.98 -5.44
N PRO A 215 27.03 -3.91 -4.28
CA PRO A 215 27.53 -2.63 -3.80
C PRO A 215 28.44 -2.04 -4.88
N LEU A 216 28.21 -0.78 -5.21
CA LEU A 216 29.11 -0.02 -6.07
C LEU A 216 30.52 -0.06 -5.43
N PRO A 217 31.60 -0.16 -6.22
CA PRO A 217 32.94 -0.23 -5.65
C PRO A 217 33.22 1.03 -4.82
N LEU A 218 33.29 0.87 -3.49
CA LEU A 218 33.53 1.95 -2.54
C LEU A 218 34.99 2.42 -2.63
N ALA A 219 35.19 3.71 -2.92
CA ALA A 219 36.43 4.42 -2.61
C ALA A 219 36.24 5.18 -1.29
N GLY A 220 36.62 4.56 -0.16
CA GLY A 220 36.58 5.18 1.17
C GLY A 220 36.31 4.19 2.30
N PRO A 221 36.46 4.59 3.58
CA PRO A 221 36.14 3.73 4.72
C PRO A 221 34.66 3.31 4.67
N VAL A 222 34.43 2.00 4.70
CA VAL A 222 33.09 1.39 4.66
C VAL A 222 32.40 1.71 5.99
N LEU A 223 31.31 2.49 5.92
CA LEU A 223 30.47 2.70 7.09
C LEU A 223 29.71 1.39 7.40
N PRO A 224 29.46 1.04 8.69
CA PRO A 224 28.85 -0.24 9.08
C PRO A 224 27.51 -0.49 8.38
N GLU A 225 27.24 -1.75 8.01
CA GLU A 225 25.92 -2.16 7.54
C GLU A 225 25.00 -2.36 8.76
N PRO A 226 23.84 -1.71 8.80
CA PRO A 226 22.88 -1.93 9.88
C PRO A 226 22.18 -3.27 9.81
N ASP A 227 22.00 -3.89 10.97
CA ASP A 227 21.37 -5.19 11.14
C ASP A 227 19.89 -5.16 10.72
N GLU A 228 19.38 -6.26 10.16
CA GLU A 228 18.02 -6.37 9.60
C GLU A 228 16.91 -5.98 10.60
N GLU A 229 17.15 -6.19 11.90
CA GLU A 229 16.23 -5.90 12.99
C GLU A 229 16.06 -4.39 13.24
N GLU A 230 17.07 -3.58 12.93
CA GLU A 230 17.05 -2.12 13.13
C GLU A 230 16.29 -1.35 12.04
N HIS A 231 16.00 -2.01 10.91
CA HIS A 231 15.30 -1.39 9.78
C HIS A 231 13.78 -1.31 9.95
N SER A 232 13.23 -1.90 11.01
CA SER A 232 11.79 -1.91 11.19
C SER A 232 11.33 -1.94 12.64
N PRO A 233 10.22 -1.24 12.97
CA PRO A 233 9.67 -1.21 14.32
C PRO A 233 8.97 -2.52 14.75
N ASP A 234 8.80 -3.51 13.86
CA ASP A 234 8.28 -4.85 14.21
C ASP A 234 8.90 -5.91 13.27
N PRO A 235 10.03 -6.54 13.64
CA PRO A 235 10.76 -7.51 12.81
C PRO A 235 9.92 -8.74 12.42
N HIS A 236 8.98 -9.15 13.27
CA HIS A 236 8.13 -10.32 13.05
C HIS A 236 6.95 -10.05 12.09
N GLN A 237 6.55 -8.79 11.93
CA GLN A 237 5.47 -8.41 11.01
C GLN A 237 5.94 -8.04 9.59
N ASN A 238 7.25 -7.86 9.37
CA ASN A 238 7.75 -7.22 8.15
C ASN A 238 8.18 -8.17 7.01
N LYS A 239 7.83 -9.45 7.07
CA LYS A 239 8.16 -10.43 6.02
C LYS A 239 7.28 -10.31 4.77
N HIS A 240 6.24 -9.48 4.79
CA HIS A 240 5.29 -9.38 3.69
C HIS A 240 5.93 -8.74 2.45
N VAL A 241 6.22 -9.54 1.41
CA VAL A 241 6.71 -9.07 0.10
C VAL A 241 5.52 -8.81 -0.81
N PHE A 242 5.35 -7.59 -1.28
CA PHE A 242 4.29 -7.31 -2.25
C PHE A 242 4.52 -8.07 -3.55
N ASN A 243 3.44 -8.53 -4.18
CA ASN A 243 3.53 -9.12 -5.52
C ASN A 243 4.15 -8.14 -6.52
N ARG A 244 3.86 -6.84 -6.38
CA ARG A 244 4.40 -5.77 -7.23
C ARG A 244 4.71 -4.53 -6.42
N ASN A 245 5.83 -3.87 -6.75
CA ASN A 245 6.07 -2.47 -6.37
C ASN A 245 6.06 -1.62 -7.63
N VAL A 246 5.22 -0.59 -7.66
CA VAL A 246 5.01 0.27 -8.82
C VAL A 246 5.29 1.73 -8.46
N VAL A 247 5.95 2.45 -9.35
CA VAL A 247 5.96 3.92 -9.31
C VAL A 247 4.74 4.39 -10.09
N TRP A 248 3.74 4.82 -9.35
CA TRP A 248 2.48 5.34 -9.85
C TRP A 248 2.51 6.87 -9.83
N THR A 249 2.38 7.47 -11.01
CA THR A 249 2.20 8.91 -11.17
C THR A 249 0.71 9.17 -11.34
N PHE A 250 0.14 9.98 -10.45
CA PHE A 250 -1.26 10.38 -10.47
C PHE A 250 -1.31 11.91 -10.43
N GLU A 251 -1.63 12.51 -11.57
CA GLU A 251 -1.42 13.94 -11.86
C GLU A 251 0.05 14.33 -11.67
N ASP A 252 0.32 15.26 -10.76
CA ASP A 252 1.65 15.76 -10.41
C ASP A 252 2.29 15.01 -9.22
N ILE A 253 1.63 13.95 -8.73
CA ILE A 253 2.08 13.20 -7.55
C ILE A 253 2.73 11.90 -7.98
N ARG A 254 3.97 11.66 -7.54
CA ARG A 254 4.66 10.37 -7.75
C ARG A 254 4.66 9.54 -6.48
N MET A 255 4.08 8.35 -6.54
CA MET A 255 3.95 7.43 -5.41
C MET A 255 4.66 6.11 -5.71
N LEU A 256 5.42 5.58 -4.76
CA LEU A 256 5.85 4.17 -4.76
C LEU A 256 4.81 3.35 -4.01
N ILE A 257 4.14 2.44 -4.71
CA ILE A 257 3.01 1.67 -4.20
C ILE A 257 3.31 0.18 -4.24
N GLY A 258 3.14 -0.47 -3.09
CA GLY A 258 3.09 -1.93 -2.98
C GLY A 258 1.67 -2.44 -3.23
N THR A 259 1.51 -3.49 -4.05
CA THR A 259 0.20 -4.09 -4.34
C THR A 259 0.29 -5.60 -4.55
N ASP A 260 -0.68 -6.32 -3.97
CA ASP A 260 -0.84 -7.76 -4.13
C ASP A 260 -1.91 -8.15 -5.14
N MET A 261 -2.52 -7.17 -5.81
CA MET A 261 -3.64 -7.44 -6.73
C MET A 261 -3.26 -8.50 -7.77
N PRO A 262 -3.97 -9.65 -7.83
CA PRO A 262 -3.69 -10.67 -8.82
C PRO A 262 -4.14 -10.18 -10.20
N ILE A 263 -3.27 -10.36 -11.18
CA ILE A 263 -3.55 -10.02 -12.58
C ILE A 263 -3.62 -11.32 -13.36
N PHE A 264 -4.76 -11.50 -14.02
CA PHE A 264 -5.01 -12.64 -14.87
C PHE A 264 -4.76 -12.29 -16.32
N GLY A 265 -4.35 -13.27 -17.11
CA GLY A 265 -4.05 -13.15 -18.52
C GLY A 265 -4.48 -14.39 -19.29
N GLY A 266 -4.61 -14.25 -20.60
CA GLY A 266 -4.87 -15.34 -21.54
C GLY A 266 -4.54 -14.93 -22.97
N ALA A 267 -4.61 -15.88 -23.90
CA ALA A 267 -4.19 -15.70 -25.29
C ALA A 267 -4.83 -14.49 -26.00
N ASN A 268 -6.07 -14.13 -25.63
CA ASN A 268 -6.81 -13.03 -26.25
C ASN A 268 -6.86 -11.76 -25.40
N ARG A 269 -6.41 -11.79 -24.14
CA ARG A 269 -6.49 -10.67 -23.18
C ARG A 269 -5.32 -10.77 -22.19
N PRO A 270 -4.29 -9.93 -22.33
CA PRO A 270 -3.05 -10.09 -21.55
C PRO A 270 -3.23 -9.71 -20.07
N CYS A 271 -4.11 -8.75 -19.75
CA CYS A 271 -4.25 -8.22 -18.39
C CYS A 271 -5.73 -7.96 -18.05
N ILE A 272 -6.28 -8.74 -17.13
CA ILE A 272 -7.63 -8.56 -16.57
C ILE A 272 -7.59 -8.72 -15.05
N SER A 273 -8.51 -8.05 -14.36
CA SER A 273 -8.77 -8.29 -12.94
C SER A 273 -10.09 -9.01 -12.71
N LEU A 274 -10.16 -9.86 -11.68
CA LEU A 274 -11.37 -10.61 -11.35
C LEU A 274 -11.98 -10.10 -10.06
N ARG A 275 -13.30 -9.92 -10.04
CA ARG A 275 -14.05 -9.50 -8.84
C ARG A 275 -15.28 -10.37 -8.64
N LEU A 276 -15.43 -10.89 -7.42
CA LEU A 276 -16.61 -11.63 -7.01
C LEU A 276 -17.61 -10.68 -6.34
N ARG A 277 -18.88 -10.72 -6.77
CA ARG A 277 -19.96 -9.86 -6.27
C ARG A 277 -21.22 -10.64 -5.97
N ASP A 278 -21.87 -10.28 -4.87
CA ASP A 278 -23.21 -10.72 -4.53
C ASP A 278 -24.22 -9.98 -5.43
N GLU A 279 -25.04 -10.72 -6.18
CA GLU A 279 -26.04 -10.16 -7.10
C GLU A 279 -27.14 -9.40 -6.36
N SER A 280 -27.43 -9.75 -5.11
CA SER A 280 -28.42 -9.05 -4.29
C SER A 280 -27.95 -7.66 -3.84
N LYS A 281 -26.65 -7.36 -3.95
CA LYS A 281 -26.03 -6.12 -3.45
C LYS A 281 -25.44 -5.29 -4.59
N PRO A 282 -26.11 -4.20 -5.03
CA PRO A 282 -25.60 -3.36 -6.09
C PRO A 282 -24.24 -2.77 -5.72
N ILE A 283 -23.43 -2.49 -6.74
CA ILE A 283 -22.10 -1.91 -6.57
C ILE A 283 -22.29 -0.46 -6.12
N ASN A 284 -21.88 -0.18 -4.88
CA ASN A 284 -21.90 1.18 -4.35
C ASN A 284 -20.70 1.99 -4.86
N VAL A 285 -20.73 3.31 -4.66
CA VAL A 285 -19.66 4.24 -5.06
C VAL A 285 -18.29 3.84 -4.49
N LEU A 286 -18.23 3.45 -3.21
CA LEU A 286 -16.98 3.06 -2.56
C LEU A 286 -16.33 1.83 -3.21
N THR A 287 -17.13 0.84 -3.59
CA THR A 287 -16.67 -0.38 -4.27
C THR A 287 -16.19 -0.06 -5.69
N GLY A 288 -16.90 0.83 -6.41
CA GLY A 288 -16.48 1.25 -7.75
C GLY A 288 -15.16 2.03 -7.73
N ILE A 289 -14.98 2.94 -6.77
CA ILE A 289 -13.71 3.66 -6.57
C ILE A 289 -12.60 2.67 -6.27
N ASP A 290 -12.85 1.68 -5.40
CA ASP A 290 -11.85 0.66 -5.03
C ASP A 290 -11.36 -0.14 -6.24
N TYR A 291 -12.29 -0.65 -7.05
CA TYR A 291 -11.97 -1.42 -8.25
C TYR A 291 -11.27 -0.57 -9.32
N TRP A 292 -11.70 0.68 -9.47
CA TRP A 292 -11.08 1.62 -10.40
C TRP A 292 -9.64 1.96 -10.00
N LEU A 293 -9.40 2.25 -8.72
CA LEU A 293 -8.06 2.55 -8.19
C LEU A 293 -7.11 1.36 -8.31
N ASP A 294 -7.56 0.15 -7.92
CA ASP A 294 -6.77 -1.06 -8.04
C ASP A 294 -6.30 -1.30 -9.47
N ASN A 295 -7.22 -1.20 -10.43
CA ASN A 295 -6.92 -1.37 -11.84
C ASN A 295 -6.00 -0.25 -12.36
N LEU A 296 -6.23 1.00 -11.94
CA LEU A 296 -5.46 2.15 -12.39
C LEU A 296 -4.02 2.11 -11.88
N MET A 297 -3.81 1.74 -10.61
CA MET A 297 -2.47 1.55 -10.03
C MET A 297 -1.71 0.44 -10.75
N CYS A 298 -2.38 -0.64 -11.15
CA CYS A 298 -1.77 -1.79 -11.82
C CYS A 298 -1.75 -1.69 -13.36
N ASN A 299 -2.24 -0.59 -13.95
CA ASN A 299 -2.42 -0.43 -15.40
C ASN A 299 -3.23 -1.58 -16.06
N VAL A 300 -4.29 -2.02 -15.40
CA VAL A 300 -5.18 -3.08 -15.88
C VAL A 300 -6.35 -2.45 -16.65
N PRO A 301 -6.54 -2.76 -17.95
CA PRO A 301 -7.55 -2.10 -18.78
C PRO A 301 -8.97 -2.63 -18.57
N GLU A 302 -9.13 -3.86 -18.07
CA GLU A 302 -10.41 -4.57 -18.02
C GLU A 302 -10.62 -5.30 -16.69
N VAL A 303 -11.87 -5.32 -16.24
CA VAL A 303 -12.32 -6.06 -15.06
C VAL A 303 -13.45 -7.00 -15.43
N VAL A 304 -13.36 -8.22 -14.94
CA VAL A 304 -14.39 -9.24 -15.04
C VAL A 304 -15.10 -9.35 -13.70
N MET A 305 -16.37 -8.97 -13.69
CA MET A 305 -17.27 -9.13 -12.55
C MET A 305 -17.96 -10.49 -12.64
N CYS A 306 -17.77 -11.34 -11.64
CA CYS A 306 -18.54 -12.57 -11.44
C CYS A 306 -19.62 -12.32 -10.40
N TYR A 307 -20.88 -12.43 -10.79
CA TYR A 307 -22.02 -12.29 -9.89
C TYR A 307 -22.44 -13.65 -9.36
N HIS A 308 -22.70 -13.74 -8.05
CA HIS A 308 -23.18 -14.94 -7.38
C HIS A 308 -24.42 -14.64 -6.54
N LEU A 309 -25.22 -15.67 -6.31
CA LEU A 309 -26.30 -15.68 -5.34
C LEU A 309 -26.03 -16.82 -4.36
N ASP A 310 -25.81 -16.51 -3.08
CA ASP A 310 -25.50 -17.50 -2.03
C ASP A 310 -24.33 -18.47 -2.36
N GLY A 311 -23.35 -17.99 -3.10
CA GLY A 311 -22.17 -18.75 -3.56
C GLY A 311 -22.36 -19.47 -4.90
N LEU A 312 -23.55 -19.48 -5.49
CA LEU A 312 -23.80 -20.02 -6.82
C LEU A 312 -23.53 -18.97 -7.89
N VAL A 313 -22.62 -19.26 -8.82
CA VAL A 313 -22.27 -18.38 -9.94
C VAL A 313 -23.48 -18.16 -10.86
N GLN A 314 -23.86 -16.90 -11.07
CA GLN A 314 -25.01 -16.54 -11.92
C GLN A 314 -24.54 -16.10 -13.31
N ARG A 315 -23.71 -15.06 -13.36
CA ARG A 315 -23.29 -14.43 -14.61
C ARG A 315 -21.92 -13.77 -14.50
N TYR A 316 -21.34 -13.49 -15.66
CA TYR A 316 -20.12 -12.72 -15.81
C TYR A 316 -20.39 -11.46 -16.63
N GLU A 317 -19.76 -10.37 -16.24
CA GLU A 317 -19.81 -9.11 -16.93
C GLU A 317 -18.38 -8.59 -17.11
N LEU A 318 -18.02 -8.31 -18.36
CA LEU A 318 -16.74 -7.71 -18.69
C LEU A 318 -16.93 -6.20 -18.81
N LEU A 319 -16.15 -5.45 -18.06
CA LEU A 319 -16.19 -4.00 -18.03
C LEU A 319 -14.79 -3.45 -18.29
N LYS A 320 -14.70 -2.32 -18.97
CA LYS A 320 -13.45 -1.59 -19.06
C LYS A 320 -13.24 -0.77 -17.80
N THR A 321 -11.98 -0.57 -17.42
CA THR A 321 -11.62 0.27 -16.26
C THR A 321 -12.11 1.71 -16.44
N GLU A 322 -12.13 2.24 -17.67
CA GLU A 322 -12.62 3.58 -18.01
C GLU A 322 -14.14 3.76 -17.80
N ASP A 323 -14.91 2.67 -17.78
CA ASP A 323 -16.36 2.69 -17.64
C ASP A 323 -16.82 2.55 -16.20
N LEU A 324 -15.95 2.10 -15.28
CA LEU A 324 -16.25 1.95 -13.85
C LEU A 324 -16.82 3.22 -13.21
N PRO A 325 -16.30 4.43 -13.46
CA PRO A 325 -16.84 5.65 -12.86
C PRO A 325 -18.24 6.04 -13.37
N LYS A 326 -18.68 5.48 -14.49
CA LYS A 326 -19.97 5.79 -15.15
C LYS A 326 -21.06 4.77 -14.84
N MET A 327 -20.72 3.68 -14.16
CA MET A 327 -21.64 2.59 -13.83
C MET A 327 -22.86 3.07 -13.03
N GLU A 328 -23.99 2.41 -13.25
CA GLU A 328 -25.21 2.61 -12.48
C GLU A 328 -24.96 2.30 -11.00
N ASN A 329 -25.48 3.16 -10.11
CA ASN A 329 -25.32 3.09 -8.65
C ASN A 329 -23.88 3.29 -8.11
N SER A 330 -22.88 3.46 -8.98
CA SER A 330 -21.48 3.71 -8.62
C SER A 330 -20.89 4.94 -9.32
N LYS A 331 -21.71 5.94 -9.65
CA LYS A 331 -21.25 7.15 -10.35
C LYS A 331 -20.33 7.99 -9.47
N PHE A 332 -19.09 8.20 -9.91
CA PHE A 332 -18.15 9.13 -9.29
C PHE A 332 -17.33 9.86 -10.35
N SER A 333 -16.74 10.98 -9.97
CA SER A 333 -15.89 11.77 -10.86
C SER A 333 -14.41 11.50 -10.53
N PRO A 334 -13.62 10.97 -11.48
CA PRO A 334 -12.17 10.84 -11.30
C PRO A 334 -11.48 12.15 -10.92
N LYS A 335 -11.98 13.29 -11.43
CA LYS A 335 -11.50 14.64 -11.08
C LYS A 335 -11.63 14.94 -9.59
N VAL A 336 -12.72 14.49 -8.95
CA VAL A 336 -12.89 14.67 -7.51
C VAL A 336 -11.86 13.83 -6.75
N ILE A 337 -11.62 12.57 -7.17
CA ILE A 337 -10.60 11.72 -6.55
C ILE A 337 -9.20 12.34 -6.67
N ARG A 338 -8.88 12.94 -7.82
CA ARG A 338 -7.62 13.67 -8.05
C ARG A 338 -7.47 14.88 -7.13
N ASN A 339 -8.49 15.71 -7.04
CA ASN A 339 -8.48 16.86 -6.14
C ASN A 339 -8.31 16.42 -4.67
N VAL A 340 -8.92 15.30 -4.28
CA VAL A 340 -8.78 14.72 -2.95
C VAL A 340 -7.33 14.27 -2.71
N ALA A 341 -6.71 13.60 -3.67
CA ALA A 341 -5.31 13.19 -3.59
C ALA A 341 -4.38 14.39 -3.36
N GLN A 342 -4.55 15.44 -4.17
CA GLN A 342 -3.76 16.68 -4.07
C GLN A 342 -3.98 17.38 -2.73
N ASN A 343 -5.23 17.50 -2.28
CA ASN A 343 -5.56 18.15 -1.01
C ASN A 343 -4.97 17.39 0.19
N ILE A 344 -5.07 16.06 0.21
CA ILE A 344 -4.49 15.23 1.28
C ILE A 344 -2.97 15.36 1.29
N LEU A 345 -2.32 15.28 0.13
CA LEU A 345 -0.87 15.42 0.05
C LEU A 345 -0.40 16.82 0.46
N ALA A 346 -1.09 17.86 0.00
CA ALA A 346 -0.80 19.25 0.38
C ALA A 346 -0.97 19.45 1.88
N PHE A 347 -2.03 18.91 2.48
CA PHE A 347 -2.26 18.93 3.92
C PHE A 347 -1.11 18.24 4.67
N LEU A 348 -0.72 17.03 4.26
CA LEU A 348 0.38 16.30 4.91
C LEU A 348 1.70 17.06 4.77
N LYS A 349 2.06 17.52 3.57
CA LYS A 349 3.32 18.28 3.34
C LYS A 349 3.36 19.62 4.10
N ALA A 350 2.21 20.29 4.26
CA ALA A 350 2.13 21.55 4.98
C ALA A 350 2.22 21.40 6.51
N ASN A 351 1.77 20.26 7.06
CA ASN A 351 1.73 20.04 8.51
C ASN A 351 2.84 19.12 9.03
N ALA A 352 3.31 18.16 8.24
CA ALA A 352 4.44 17.28 8.55
C ALA A 352 5.78 17.91 8.14
N THR A 353 6.12 19.03 8.77
CA THR A 353 7.20 19.93 8.32
C THR A 353 8.60 19.50 8.73
N LYS A 354 8.75 18.70 9.80
CA LYS A 354 10.06 18.33 10.34
C LYS A 354 10.53 17.02 9.74
N ALA A 355 11.69 17.03 9.07
CA ALA A 355 12.33 15.81 8.59
C ALA A 355 12.74 14.91 9.77
N GLY A 356 12.62 13.59 9.59
CA GLY A 356 12.88 12.60 10.64
C GLY A 356 11.74 12.43 11.66
N HIS A 357 10.74 13.31 11.66
CA HIS A 357 9.60 13.18 12.57
C HIS A 357 8.61 12.11 12.09
N THR A 358 7.95 11.52 13.08
CA THR A 358 6.84 10.59 12.90
C THR A 358 5.55 11.23 13.37
N TYR A 359 4.54 11.18 12.50
CA TYR A 359 3.22 11.73 12.73
C TYR A 359 2.17 10.63 12.72
N TRP A 360 1.09 10.82 13.46
CA TRP A 360 -0.07 9.94 13.44
C TRP A 360 -1.28 10.67 12.87
N LEU A 361 -1.73 10.22 11.70
CA LEU A 361 -2.93 10.70 11.04
C LEU A 361 -4.13 9.87 11.55
N PHE A 362 -5.03 10.54 12.25
CA PHE A 362 -6.17 9.89 12.91
C PHE A 362 -7.49 10.57 12.57
N LYS A 363 -8.50 9.75 12.26
CA LYS A 363 -9.89 10.18 12.11
C LYS A 363 -10.81 9.13 12.74
N ALA A 364 -11.60 9.54 13.73
CA ALA A 364 -12.59 8.67 14.33
C ALA A 364 -13.81 8.46 13.42
N LYS A 365 -14.61 7.44 13.75
CA LYS A 365 -15.86 7.13 13.04
C LYS A 365 -16.84 8.28 13.21
N ASN A 366 -17.48 8.70 12.12
CA ASN A 366 -18.40 9.83 12.07
C ASN A 366 -17.81 11.19 12.46
N ASP A 367 -16.52 11.28 12.77
CA ASP A 367 -15.82 12.55 12.95
C ASP A 367 -15.70 13.26 11.59
N GLU A 368 -15.80 14.58 11.59
CA GLU A 368 -15.64 15.42 10.40
C GLU A 368 -14.20 15.90 10.23
N VAL A 369 -13.41 15.86 11.31
CA VAL A 369 -12.05 16.38 11.32
C VAL A 369 -11.02 15.25 11.28
N VAL A 370 -10.00 15.42 10.45
CA VAL A 370 -8.79 14.60 10.47
C VAL A 370 -7.75 15.30 11.34
N LYS A 371 -7.19 14.59 12.31
CA LYS A 371 -6.17 15.10 13.23
C LYS A 371 -4.81 14.52 12.87
N LEU A 372 -3.76 15.33 12.98
CA LEU A 372 -2.38 14.92 12.79
C LEU A 372 -1.61 15.19 14.08
N TYR A 373 -1.12 14.15 14.72
CA TYR A 373 -0.37 14.22 15.97
C TYR A 373 1.12 14.01 15.70
N ASP A 374 1.99 14.93 16.13
CA ASP A 374 3.44 14.75 16.04
C ASP A 374 3.92 13.84 17.19
N LEU A 375 4.03 12.55 16.91
CA LEU A 375 4.40 11.54 17.91
C LEU A 375 5.81 11.76 18.45
N THR A 376 6.73 12.28 17.62
CA THR A 376 8.11 12.55 18.04
C THR A 376 8.16 13.66 19.07
N THR A 377 7.45 14.77 18.83
CA THR A 377 7.36 15.86 19.82
C THR A 377 6.58 15.43 21.07
N LEU A 378 5.51 14.63 20.91
CA LEU A 378 4.73 14.13 22.04
C LEU A 378 5.53 13.17 22.94
N CYS A 379 6.33 12.28 22.35
CA CYS A 379 7.22 11.38 23.08
C CYS A 379 8.23 12.17 23.92
N ASN A 380 8.90 13.16 23.31
CA ASN A 380 9.89 13.99 24.00
C ASN A 380 9.28 14.79 25.17
N ASN A 381 8.00 15.16 25.08
CA ASN A 381 7.30 15.87 26.15
C ASN A 381 6.80 14.94 27.26
N ALA A 382 6.42 13.70 26.90
CA ALA A 382 5.98 12.69 27.85
C ALA A 382 7.16 12.09 28.64
N CYS A 383 8.33 12.05 28.02
CA CYS A 383 9.59 11.59 28.58
C CYS A 383 10.61 12.72 28.47
N PRO A 384 10.53 13.77 29.31
CA PRO A 384 11.56 14.78 29.34
C PRO A 384 12.85 14.11 29.79
N SER A 385 13.83 13.98 28.88
CA SER A 385 15.20 13.66 29.27
C SER A 385 15.60 14.70 30.31
N GLU A 386 15.84 14.28 31.55
CA GLU A 386 16.58 15.11 32.48
C GLU A 386 18.00 15.27 31.91
N ALA A 387 18.16 16.38 31.18
CA ALA A 387 19.40 17.05 30.82
C ALA A 387 20.36 16.37 29.82
N ALA A 388 21.08 17.22 29.10
CA ALA A 388 22.41 16.94 28.59
C ALA A 388 23.36 16.66 29.77
N VAL A 389 23.22 15.50 30.39
CA VAL A 389 24.22 14.92 31.29
C VAL A 389 24.69 13.64 30.64
N GLU A 390 25.99 13.59 30.42
CA GLU A 390 26.75 12.55 29.76
C GLU A 390 26.85 11.30 30.67
N GLU A 391 25.73 10.68 31.03
CA GLU A 391 25.73 9.38 31.71
C GLU A 391 24.98 8.34 30.87
N GLU A 392 25.59 7.16 30.74
CA GLU A 392 25.11 6.01 29.96
C GLU A 392 23.67 5.66 30.35
N PRO A 393 22.75 5.41 29.39
CA PRO A 393 21.35 5.19 29.72
C PRO A 393 21.19 3.89 30.52
N GLU A 394 20.55 3.98 31.70
CA GLU A 394 20.12 2.81 32.47
C GLU A 394 19.08 2.02 31.65
N GLU A 395 19.03 0.69 31.81
CA GLU A 395 18.18 -0.22 31.01
C GLU A 395 16.67 0.12 31.07
N GLU A 396 16.21 0.91 32.06
CA GLU A 396 14.82 1.35 32.21
C GLU A 396 14.42 2.50 31.24
N ASP A 397 15.37 3.24 30.66
CA ASP A 397 15.09 4.37 29.76
C ASP A 397 14.75 3.97 28.32
N GLN A 398 15.04 2.72 27.93
CA GLN A 398 14.72 2.20 26.60
C GLN A 398 13.21 2.05 26.39
N HIS A 399 12.46 1.84 27.47
CA HIS A 399 11.02 1.57 27.48
C HIS A 399 10.12 2.80 27.23
N ASN A 400 10.75 3.96 26.98
CA ASN A 400 10.12 5.26 26.79
C ASN A 400 10.56 5.98 25.50
N GLN A 401 11.35 5.33 24.65
CA GLN A 401 11.78 5.92 23.39
C GLN A 401 10.67 5.88 22.32
N ASN A 402 10.73 6.81 21.37
CA ASN A 402 9.82 6.76 20.23
C ASN A 402 10.22 5.56 19.35
N PRO A 403 9.31 4.60 19.12
CA PRO A 403 9.64 3.34 18.45
C PRO A 403 10.06 3.47 16.99
N PHE A 404 9.79 4.62 16.41
CA PHE A 404 10.12 4.90 15.03
C PHE A 404 11.49 5.58 14.88
N THR A 405 12.14 5.95 15.98
CA THR A 405 13.41 6.70 15.96
C THR A 405 14.51 5.91 15.27
N ILE A 406 14.77 4.67 15.70
CA ILE A 406 15.83 3.82 15.14
C ILE A 406 15.54 3.49 13.67
N PRO A 407 14.34 2.96 13.28
CA PRO A 407 14.05 2.66 11.88
C PRO A 407 14.15 3.87 10.94
N VAL A 408 13.70 5.05 11.39
CA VAL A 408 13.81 6.28 10.59
C VAL A 408 15.26 6.72 10.46
N ALA A 409 16.05 6.67 11.54
CA ALA A 409 17.47 7.00 11.51
C ALA A 409 18.24 6.07 10.57
N MET A 410 17.96 4.75 10.60
CA MET A 410 18.60 3.78 9.74
C MET A 410 18.25 3.95 8.26
N LEU A 411 17.00 4.29 7.96
CA LEU A 411 16.61 4.62 6.59
C LEU A 411 17.32 5.89 6.10
N LEU A 412 17.36 6.96 6.91
CA LEU A 412 18.06 8.19 6.56
C LEU A 412 19.55 7.95 6.30
N TYR A 413 20.19 7.16 7.17
CA TYR A 413 21.58 6.72 6.99
C TYR A 413 21.78 5.97 5.67
N THR A 414 20.90 5.00 5.37
CA THR A 414 20.96 4.21 4.13
C THR A 414 20.81 5.08 2.89
N VAL A 415 19.86 6.02 2.91
CA VAL A 415 19.65 6.99 1.82
C VAL A 415 20.87 7.90 1.65
N ALA A 416 21.40 8.47 2.73
CA ALA A 416 22.57 9.35 2.69
C ALA A 416 23.82 8.61 2.16
N ARG A 417 24.05 7.38 2.61
CA ARG A 417 25.12 6.50 2.13
C ARG A 417 25.03 6.27 0.62
N ASN A 418 23.83 5.97 0.12
CA ASN A 418 23.61 5.72 -1.30
C ASN A 418 23.74 6.99 -2.15
N MET A 419 23.28 8.14 -1.64
CA MET A 419 23.48 9.44 -2.31
C MET A 419 24.96 9.79 -2.45
N LYS A 420 25.76 9.57 -1.40
CA LYS A 420 27.21 9.84 -1.41
C LYS A 420 27.96 8.99 -2.43
N ASN A 421 27.53 7.75 -2.65
CA ASN A 421 28.20 6.78 -3.51
C ASN A 421 27.64 6.74 -4.95
N SER A 422 26.67 7.61 -5.29
CA SER A 422 26.08 7.63 -6.63
C SER A 422 27.07 8.21 -7.66
N PRO A 423 27.27 7.54 -8.82
CA PRO A 423 28.25 7.94 -9.84
C PRO A 423 27.84 9.20 -10.62
N GLU A 424 26.57 9.61 -10.55
CA GLU A 424 26.10 10.86 -11.15
C GLU A 424 26.46 12.04 -10.24
N GLY A 425 27.46 12.82 -10.63
CA GLY A 425 27.80 14.08 -9.97
C GLY A 425 26.54 14.92 -9.74
N ILE A 426 26.28 15.25 -8.48
CA ILE A 426 25.09 15.97 -8.05
C ILE A 426 25.09 17.35 -8.74
N SER A 427 24.16 17.57 -9.68
CA SER A 427 23.92 18.91 -10.25
C SER A 427 23.62 19.90 -9.12
N ALA A 428 24.12 21.14 -9.22
CA ALA A 428 23.89 22.21 -8.24
C ALA A 428 22.39 22.45 -7.90
N THR A 429 21.48 22.10 -8.82
CA THR A 429 20.02 22.13 -8.58
C THR A 429 19.49 20.96 -7.73
N LYS A 430 20.14 19.78 -7.76
CA LYS A 430 19.92 18.68 -6.80
C LYS A 430 20.69 18.92 -5.48
N ALA A 431 21.84 19.59 -5.54
CA ALA A 431 22.68 19.92 -4.37
C ALA A 431 22.19 21.12 -3.56
N GLY A 432 21.32 21.98 -4.14
CA GLY A 432 20.74 23.15 -3.44
C GLY A 432 19.88 22.80 -2.21
N ALA A 433 19.61 21.51 -1.97
CA ALA A 433 18.96 20.98 -0.78
C ALA A 433 19.94 20.66 0.38
N ILE A 434 21.26 20.73 0.14
CA ILE A 434 22.27 20.50 1.19
C ILE A 434 22.50 21.83 1.91
N LYS A 435 21.86 22.02 3.07
CA LYS A 435 22.34 23.00 4.05
C LYS A 435 23.53 22.39 4.77
N THR A 436 24.74 22.82 4.41
CA THR A 436 25.95 22.50 5.14
C THR A 436 25.82 23.05 6.56
N LEU A 437 25.91 22.17 7.56
CA LEU A 437 26.17 22.56 8.95
C LEU A 437 27.60 23.13 8.98
N LEU A 438 27.71 24.43 9.25
CA LEU A 438 28.90 25.04 9.84
C LEU A 438 28.66 25.15 11.34
#